data_AF-A0A6N3R6K9-F1
#
_entry.id   AF-A0A6N3R6K9-F1
#
_cell.length_a   1.000
_cell.length_b   1.000
_cell.length_c   1.000
_cell.angle_alpha   90.00
_cell.angle_beta   90.00
_cell.angle_gamma   90.00
#
_symmetry.space_group_name_H-M   'P 1'
#
loop_
_entity.id
_entity.type
_entity.pdbx_description
1 polymer ?
#
loop_
_entity_poly.entity_id
_entity_poly.type
_entity_poly.pdbx_seq_one_letter_code
_entity_poly.pdbx_strand_id
1 'polypeptide(L)' 'MPQLKGVIKTPTGEPLDGATITLTSIHNRAGILKSVFSHVTTQNGEYDFPVLPGV' A
#
# COMPACT_ATOMS: atom_id res chain seq x y z
N MET A 1 11.65 -10.51 1.80
CA MET A 1 10.35 -10.25 2.42
C MET A 1 9.33 -10.02 1.31
N PRO A 2 8.13 -10.61 1.37
CA PRO A 2 7.10 -10.37 0.35
C PRO A 2 6.73 -8.88 0.31
N GLN A 3 6.41 -8.41 -0.90
CA GLN A 3 6.07 -7.01 -1.18
C GLN A 3 4.68 -6.96 -1.78
N LEU A 4 3.88 -5.98 -1.35
CA LEU A 4 2.62 -5.59 -2.00
C LEU A 4 2.93 -4.36 -2.85
N LYS A 5 3.08 -4.59 -4.15
CA LYS A 5 3.39 -3.55 -5.13
C LYS A 5 2.32 -3.46 -6.19
N GLY A 6 2.14 -2.27 -6.76
CA GLY A 6 1.16 -2.03 -7.80
C GLY A 6 1.26 -0.63 -8.37
N VAL A 7 0.31 -0.31 -9.25
CA VAL A 7 0.17 1.00 -9.89
C VAL A 7 -1.26 1.49 -9.69
N ILE A 8 -1.41 2.69 -9.14
CA ILE A 8 -2.70 3.39 -9.09
C ILE A 8 -2.85 4.24 -10.34
N LYS A 9 -4.05 4.19 -10.91
CA LYS A 9 -4.41 4.92 -12.13
C LYS A 9 -5.70 5.72 -11.91
N THR A 10 -5.86 6.77 -12.69
CA THR A 10 -7.13 7.49 -12.87
C THR A 10 -8.17 6.57 -13.54
N PRO A 11 -9.46 6.95 -13.56
CA PRO A 11 -10.49 6.21 -14.30
C PRO A 11 -10.22 6.10 -15.82
N THR A 12 -9.50 7.06 -16.38
CA THR A 12 -9.10 7.09 -17.80
C THR A 12 -7.82 6.29 -18.07
N GLY A 13 -7.14 5.80 -17.03
CA GLY A 13 -6.04 4.86 -17.11
C GLY A 13 -4.64 5.48 -17.03
N GLU A 14 -4.53 6.80 -16.90
CA GLU A 14 -3.25 7.46 -16.63
C GLU A 14 -2.76 7.15 -15.22
N PRO A 15 -1.44 7.05 -14.98
CA PRO A 15 -0.90 6.89 -13.63
C PRO A 15 -1.25 8.08 -12.74
N LEU A 16 -1.56 7.79 -11.48
CA LEU A 16 -1.88 8.83 -10.49
C LEU A 16 -0.64 9.15 -9.63
N ASP A 17 0.02 10.26 -9.95
CA ASP A 17 1.15 10.80 -9.17
C ASP A 17 0.68 11.47 -7.86
N GLY A 18 1.51 11.38 -6.82
CA GLY A 18 1.31 12.12 -5.56
C GLY A 18 0.18 11.62 -4.67
N ALA A 19 -0.45 10.49 -4.98
CA ALA A 19 -1.50 9.93 -4.14
C ALA A 19 -0.90 9.31 -2.87
N THR A 20 -1.45 9.68 -1.71
CA THR A 20 -1.06 9.03 -0.44
C THR A 20 -1.86 7.74 -0.26
N ILE A 21 -1.16 6.61 -0.20
CA ILE A 21 -1.73 5.31 0.12
C ILE A 21 -1.27 4.93 1.53
N THR A 22 -2.22 4.50 2.38
CA THR A 22 -1.92 3.96 3.70
C THR A 22 -2.36 2.50 3.78
N LEU A 23 -1.39 1.60 3.90
CA LEU A 23 -1.63 0.18 4.13
C LEU A 23 -1.68 -0.10 5.63
N THR A 24 -2.86 -0.49 6.11
CA THR A 24 -3.06 -0.91 7.50
C THR A 24 -3.18 -2.42 7.55
N SER A 25 -2.25 -3.09 8.23
CA SER A 25 -2.36 -4.52 8.50
C SER A 25 -2.96 -4.73 9.90
N ILE A 26 -4.01 -5.55 9.95
CA ILE A 26 -4.68 -5.93 11.19
C ILE A 26 -4.26 -7.37 11.50
N HIS A 27 -3.99 -7.65 12.76
CA HIS A 27 -3.76 -9.01 13.22
C HIS A 27 -5.03 -9.86 13.01
N ASN A 28 -4.89 -11.19 12.93
CA ASN A 28 -6.04 -12.11 12.87
C ASN A 28 -6.94 -12.06 14.13
N ARG A 29 -6.50 -11.38 15.19
CA ARG A 29 -7.30 -11.03 16.36
C ARG A 29 -7.87 -9.64 16.12
N ALA A 30 -9.20 -9.55 16.11
CA ALA A 30 -9.91 -8.30 15.91
C ALA A 30 -9.40 -7.22 16.88
N GLY A 31 -9.21 -6.00 16.36
CA GLY A 31 -8.83 -4.82 17.16
C GLY A 31 -7.32 -4.63 17.39
N ILE A 32 -6.45 -5.52 16.91
CA ILE A 32 -4.99 -5.33 17.03
C ILE A 32 -4.39 -4.87 15.70
N LEU A 33 -3.90 -3.64 15.67
CA LEU A 33 -3.09 -3.12 14.57
C LEU A 33 -1.70 -3.77 14.62
N LYS A 34 -1.26 -4.32 13.49
CA LYS A 34 0.05 -4.95 13.38
C LYS A 34 1.08 -4.02 12.76
N SER A 35 0.69 -3.29 11.72
CA SER A 35 1.54 -2.27 11.11
C SER A 35 0.71 -1.25 10.33
N VAL A 36 1.26 -0.05 10.23
CA VAL A 36 0.78 0.99 9.33
C VAL A 36 1.96 1.46 8.51
N PHE A 37 1.81 1.41 7.18
CA PHE A 37 2.78 1.96 6.24
C PHE A 37 2.08 2.99 5.36
N SER A 38 2.75 4.10 5.07
CA SER A 38 2.26 5.09 4.13
C SER A 38 3.28 5.31 3.02
N HIS A 39 2.79 5.48 1.81
CA HIS A 39 3.59 5.74 0.62
C HIS A 39 2.88 6.79 -0.23
N VAL A 40 3.66 7.71 -0.79
CA VAL A 40 3.18 8.64 -1.82
C VAL A 40 3.56 8.03 -3.16
N THR A 41 2.58 7.85 -4.05
CA THR A 41 2.84 7.24 -5.35
C THR A 41 3.85 8.05 -6.16
N THR A 42 4.66 7.35 -6.95
CA THR A 42 5.60 7.98 -7.89
C THR A 42 4.85 8.61 -9.07
N GLN A 43 5.59 9.30 -9.96
CA GLN A 43 5.05 9.81 -11.23
C GLN A 43 4.46 8.72 -12.13
N ASN A 44 4.88 7.47 -11.96
CA ASN A 44 4.32 6.31 -12.66
C ASN A 44 3.14 5.67 -11.90
N GLY A 45 2.63 6.32 -10.85
CA GLY A 45 1.55 5.82 -10.01
C GLY A 45 1.94 4.62 -9.14
N GLU A 46 3.23 4.31 -9.01
CA GLU A 46 3.72 3.11 -8.36
C GLU A 46 3.66 3.23 -6.83
N TYR A 47 3.38 2.12 -6.16
CA TYR A 47 3.57 1.96 -4.73
C TYR A 47 4.25 0.62 -4.42
N ASP A 48 4.96 0.56 -3.30
CA ASP A 48 5.59 -0.65 -2.78
C ASP A 48 5.53 -0.68 -1.25
N PHE A 49 4.90 -1.72 -0.70
CA PHE A 49 4.79 -1.91 0.74
C PHE A 49 5.39 -3.25 1.19
N PRO A 50 6.22 -3.25 2.25
CA PRO A 50 6.66 -4.49 2.85
C PRO A 50 5.47 -5.20 3.51
N VAL A 51 5.27 -6.47 3.18
CA VAL A 51 4.28 -7.31 3.83
C VAL A 51 4.94 -8.04 4.99
N LEU A 52 4.52 -7.70 6.21
CA LEU A 52 4.94 -8.43 7.41
C LEU A 52 4.17 -9.75 7.50
N PRO A 53 4.84 -10.92 7.48
CA PRO A 53 4.19 -12.22 7.54
C PRO A 53 3.23 -12.27 8.72
N GLY A 54 1.94 -12.51 8.46
CA GLY A 54 0.98 -12.93 9.50
C GLY A 54 1.59 -14.12 10.25
N VAL A 55 1.67 -14.02 11.58
CA VAL A 55 2.17 -15.08 12.46
C VAL A 55 1.78 -16.48 11.97
#